data_AF-A0A2P4REE9-F1
#
_entry.id   AF-A0A2P4REE9-F1
#
_cell.length_a   1.000
_cell.length_b   1.000
_cell.length_c   1.000
_cell.angle_alpha   90.00
_cell.angle_beta   90.00
_cell.angle_gamma   90.00
#
_symmetry.space_group_name_H-M   'P 1'
#
loop_
_entity.id
_entity.type
_entity.pdbx_description
1 polymer ?
#
loop_
_entity_poly.entity_id
_entity_poly.type
_entity_poly.pdbx_seq_one_letter_code
_entity_poly.pdbx_strand_id
1 'polypeptide(L)'
;MNLSKIIAMSSLAVLLVACGKSEPSKPAAVPSVEELAADPVRLRELRQQCKTDRPTMGDVLCNRVAEATNRRFLGDGKVPYTPPKEPPKF
;
A
#
# COMPACT_ATOMS: atom_id res chain seq x y z
N MET A 1 -2.38 -48.19 6.52
CA MET A 1 -1.90 -46.79 6.53
C MET A 1 -0.61 -46.76 7.33
N ASN A 2 0.53 -46.56 6.66
CA ASN A 2 1.86 -46.77 7.26
C ASN A 2 2.25 -45.58 8.16
N LEU A 3 2.87 -45.84 9.30
CA LEU A 3 3.31 -44.83 10.29
C LEU A 3 4.14 -43.71 9.65
N SER A 4 4.98 -44.05 8.66
CA SER A 4 5.76 -43.09 7.86
C SER A 4 4.91 -42.10 7.05
N LYS A 5 3.72 -42.53 6.58
CA LYS A 5 2.77 -41.64 5.87
C LYS A 5 2.07 -40.67 6.83
N ILE A 6 1.86 -41.09 8.08
CA ILE A 6 1.25 -40.24 9.12
C ILE A 6 2.21 -39.14 9.54
N ILE A 7 3.50 -39.47 9.71
CA ILE A 7 4.55 -38.51 10.05
C ILE A 7 4.72 -37.46 8.93
N ALA A 8 4.78 -37.92 7.66
CA ALA A 8 4.92 -37.02 6.51
C ALA A 8 3.74 -36.04 6.36
N MET A 9 2.51 -36.51 6.60
CA MET A 9 1.31 -35.65 6.56
C MET A 9 1.28 -34.63 7.71
N SER A 10 1.76 -35.01 8.90
CA SER A 10 1.80 -34.11 10.07
C SER A 10 2.82 -32.99 9.91
N SER A 11 4.00 -33.25 9.32
CA SER A 11 5.02 -32.23 9.06
C SER A 11 4.55 -31.12 8.11
N LEU A 12 3.68 -31.44 7.15
CA LEU A 12 3.16 -30.47 6.19
C LEU A 12 2.17 -29.48 6.85
N ALA A 13 1.43 -29.93 7.87
CA ALA A 13 0.47 -29.10 8.58
C ALA A 13 1.15 -28.02 9.47
N VAL A 14 2.33 -28.32 10.03
CA VAL A 14 3.06 -27.37 10.90
C VAL A 14 3.66 -26.22 10.09
N LEU A 15 4.12 -26.46 8.86
CA LEU A 15 4.65 -25.42 7.97
C LEU A 15 3.58 -24.40 7.54
N LEU A 16 2.30 -24.81 7.49
CA LEU A 16 1.19 -23.93 7.11
C LEU A 16 0.78 -22.94 8.21
N VAL A 17 1.15 -23.19 9.47
CA VAL A 17 0.83 -22.29 10.61
C VAL A 17 1.82 -21.12 10.70
N ALA A 18 2.97 -21.20 10.01
CA ALA A 18 3.93 -20.09 9.91
C ALA A 18 3.46 -18.96 8.96
N CYS A 19 2.43 -19.21 8.15
CA CYS A 19 1.70 -18.16 7.45
C CYS A 19 0.63 -17.61 8.41
N GLY A 20 1.11 -16.92 9.45
CA GLY A 20 0.27 -16.40 10.52
C GLY A 20 -0.89 -15.57 9.96
N LYS A 21 -2.10 -15.81 10.48
CA LYS A 21 -3.19 -14.85 10.37
C LYS A 21 -2.70 -13.54 10.97
N SER A 22 -2.38 -12.57 10.11
CA SER A 22 -2.23 -11.19 10.53
C SER A 22 -3.55 -10.79 11.19
N GLU A 23 -3.50 -10.49 12.49
CA GLU A 23 -4.64 -9.91 13.19
C GLU A 23 -5.07 -8.66 12.40
N PRO A 24 -6.37 -8.48 12.12
CA PRO A 24 -6.83 -7.25 11.51
C PRO A 24 -6.53 -6.13 12.52
N SER A 25 -5.55 -5.30 12.19
CA SER A 25 -5.31 -4.05 12.89
C SER A 25 -6.65 -3.30 12.92
N LYS A 26 -7.12 -2.98 14.13
CA LYS A 26 -8.35 -2.18 14.32
C LYS A 26 -8.36 -1.05 13.31
N PRO A 27 -9.44 -0.82 12.55
CA PRO A 27 -9.50 0.28 11.61
C PRO A 27 -9.52 1.59 12.40
N ALA A 28 -8.35 2.08 12.78
CA ALA A 28 -8.14 3.50 12.92
C ALA A 28 -8.59 4.11 11.59
N ALA A 29 -9.49 5.08 11.65
CA ALA A 29 -10.02 5.72 10.46
C ALA A 29 -8.84 6.13 9.56
N VAL A 30 -8.71 5.46 8.41
CA VAL A 30 -7.60 5.71 7.50
C VAL A 30 -7.74 7.18 7.07
N PRO A 31 -6.69 8.02 7.22
CA PRO A 31 -6.78 9.45 6.90
C PRO A 31 -7.15 9.64 5.42
N SER A 32 -7.89 10.68 5.07
CA SER A 32 -8.26 11.00 3.69
C SER A 32 -7.03 11.39 2.84
N VAL A 33 -7.20 11.41 1.51
CA VAL A 33 -6.14 11.82 0.57
C VAL A 33 -5.75 13.27 0.81
N GLU A 34 -6.73 14.12 1.07
CA GLU A 34 -6.57 15.53 1.36
C GLU A 34 -5.77 15.76 2.65
N GLU A 35 -6.12 15.04 3.73
CA GLU A 35 -5.40 15.13 5.01
C GLU A 35 -3.95 14.65 4.86
N LEU A 36 -3.73 13.54 4.13
CA LEU A 36 -2.39 13.04 3.86
C LEU A 36 -1.58 13.99 2.97
N ALA A 37 -2.20 14.65 2.00
CA ALA A 37 -1.53 15.60 1.12
C ALA A 37 -1.19 16.92 1.82
N ALA A 38 -1.97 17.30 2.86
CA ALA A 38 -1.78 18.52 3.63
C ALA A 38 -0.54 18.46 4.55
N ASP A 39 -0.12 17.27 5.00
CA ASP A 39 1.09 17.07 5.82
C ASP A 39 2.18 16.32 5.05
N PRO A 40 3.12 17.03 4.40
CA PRO A 40 4.16 16.40 3.57
C PRO A 40 5.20 15.63 4.38
N VAL A 41 5.42 15.98 5.66
CA VAL A 41 6.40 15.31 6.51
C VAL A 41 5.86 13.93 6.87
N ARG A 42 4.64 13.88 7.40
CA ARG A 42 3.96 12.63 7.74
C ARG A 42 3.76 11.74 6.51
N LEU A 43 3.40 12.32 5.36
CA LEU A 43 3.23 11.58 4.12
C LEU A 43 4.53 10.90 3.66
N ARG A 44 5.68 11.58 3.83
CA ARG A 44 6.99 11.01 3.48
C ARG A 44 7.35 9.83 4.36
N GLU A 45 7.10 9.92 5.66
CA GLU A 45 7.34 8.83 6.63
C GLU A 45 6.48 7.61 6.32
N LEU A 46 5.17 7.81 6.13
CA LEU A 46 4.23 6.76 5.74
C LEU A 46 4.63 6.11 4.41
N ARG A 47 5.11 6.92 3.44
CA ARG A 47 5.61 6.38 2.17
C ARG A 47 6.83 5.47 2.36
N GLN A 48 7.72 5.76 3.30
CA GLN A 48 8.84 4.86 3.61
C GLN A 48 8.34 3.58 4.28
N GLN A 49 7.47 3.69 5.27
CA GLN A 49 6.87 2.53 5.93
C GLN A 49 6.12 1.61 4.96
N CYS A 50 5.34 2.19 4.04
CA CYS A 50 4.64 1.42 3.00
C CYS A 50 5.55 0.73 1.99
N LYS A 51 6.82 1.15 1.84
CA LYS A 51 7.79 0.45 1.00
C LYS A 51 8.41 -0.74 1.72
N THR A 52 8.65 -0.61 3.01
CA THR A 52 9.37 -1.60 3.81
C THR A 52 8.45 -2.61 4.47
N ASP A 53 7.22 -2.21 4.81
CA ASP A 53 6.32 -2.96 5.69
C ASP A 53 4.86 -2.90 5.23
N ARG A 54 4.64 -3.02 3.92
CA ARG A 54 3.30 -3.01 3.31
C ARG A 54 2.33 -4.04 3.92
N PRO A 55 2.73 -5.30 4.23
CA PRO A 55 1.82 -6.29 4.81
C PRO A 55 1.23 -5.86 6.15
N THR A 56 1.98 -5.12 6.95
CA THR A 56 1.55 -4.61 8.27
C THR A 56 0.76 -3.32 8.14
N MET A 57 1.17 -2.42 7.23
CA MET A 57 0.50 -1.13 7.00
C MET A 57 -0.89 -1.26 6.34
N GLY A 58 -1.09 -2.30 5.54
CA GLY A 58 -2.34 -2.57 4.83
C GLY A 58 -2.47 -1.80 3.51
N ASP A 59 -3.08 -2.46 2.52
CA ASP A 59 -3.16 -1.94 1.16
C ASP A 59 -3.97 -0.65 1.04
N VAL A 60 -5.04 -0.51 1.80
CA VAL A 60 -5.91 0.68 1.77
C VAL A 60 -5.14 1.93 2.16
N LEU A 61 -4.35 1.87 3.24
CA LEU A 61 -3.52 2.98 3.69
C LEU A 61 -2.44 3.30 2.66
N CYS A 62 -1.70 2.28 2.21
CA CYS A 62 -0.58 2.50 1.28
C CYS A 62 -1.02 2.99 -0.10
N ASN A 63 -2.18 2.56 -0.60
CA ASN A 63 -2.75 3.08 -1.83
C ASN A 63 -3.13 4.56 -1.68
N ARG A 64 -3.69 4.95 -0.54
CA ARG A 64 -4.06 6.34 -0.29
C ARG A 64 -2.85 7.25 -0.09
N VAL A 65 -1.80 6.76 0.55
CA VAL A 65 -0.49 7.43 0.63
C VAL A 65 0.10 7.63 -0.77
N ALA A 66 -0.02 6.64 -1.65
CA ALA A 66 0.43 6.77 -3.04
C ALA A 66 -0.39 7.83 -3.79
N GLU A 67 -1.71 7.82 -3.65
CA GLU A 67 -2.59 8.82 -4.25
C GLU A 67 -2.29 10.23 -3.73
N ALA A 68 -2.16 10.41 -2.42
CA ALA A 68 -1.80 11.70 -1.82
C ALA A 68 -0.43 12.19 -2.31
N THR A 69 0.55 11.28 -2.48
CA THR A 69 1.84 11.63 -3.07
C THR A 69 1.68 12.13 -4.50
N ASN A 70 0.91 11.41 -5.33
CA ASN A 70 0.67 11.78 -6.71
C ASN A 70 -0.07 13.12 -6.82
N ARG A 71 -1.09 13.34 -5.98
CA ARG A 71 -1.90 14.55 -6.01
C ARG A 71 -1.11 15.81 -5.72
N ARG A 72 -0.08 15.74 -4.86
CA ARG A 72 0.81 16.87 -4.61
C ARG A 72 1.65 17.27 -5.82
N PHE A 73 1.90 16.34 -6.76
CA PHE A 73 2.74 16.56 -7.94
C PHE A 73 1.93 16.78 -9.21
N LEU A 74 0.92 15.94 -9.45
CA LEU A 74 0.08 15.92 -10.65
C LEU A 74 -1.19 16.77 -10.50
N GLY A 75 -1.48 17.26 -9.29
CA GLY A 75 -2.77 17.89 -8.99
C GLY A 75 -3.88 16.86 -8.86
N ASP A 76 -5.13 17.33 -8.86
CA ASP A 76 -6.33 16.49 -8.71
C ASP A 76 -6.85 15.92 -10.03
N GLY A 77 -6.08 16.03 -11.12
CA GLY A 77 -6.44 15.53 -12.45
C GLY A 77 -7.59 16.28 -13.12
N LYS A 78 -8.07 17.39 -12.55
CA LYS A 78 -9.15 18.20 -13.14
C LYS A 78 -8.66 19.27 -14.10
N VAL A 79 -7.34 19.44 -14.21
CA VAL A 79 -6.73 20.42 -15.13
C VAL A 79 -6.89 19.91 -16.57
N PRO A 80 -7.64 20.61 -17.44
CA PRO A 80 -7.78 20.21 -18.83
C PRO A 80 -6.44 20.28 -19.56
N TYR A 81 -6.24 19.36 -20.52
CA TYR A 81 -5.10 19.45 -21.42
C TYR A 81 -5.16 20.77 -22.22
N THR A 82 -4.09 21.56 -22.13
CA THR A 82 -3.98 22.88 -22.78
C THR A 82 -2.77 22.88 -23.73
N PRO A 83 -2.93 22.28 -24.93
CA PRO A 83 -1.86 22.31 -25.92
C PRO A 83 -1.60 23.74 -26.38
N PRO A 84 -0.34 24.10 -26.69
CA PRO A 84 -0.05 25.37 -27.33
C PRO A 84 -0.72 25.45 -28.71
N LYS A 85 -1.22 26.64 -29.08
CA LYS A 85 -1.85 26.87 -30.39
C LYS A 85 -0.86 26.74 -31.54
N GLU A 86 0.39 27.11 -31.29
CA GLU A 86 1.48 27.05 -32.26
C GLU A 86 2.39 25.86 -31.93
N PRO A 87 2.89 25.13 -32.95
CA PRO A 87 3.83 24.06 -32.73
C PRO A 87 5.14 24.60 -32.13
N PRO A 88 5.81 23.85 -31.24
CA PRO A 88 7.09 24.24 -30.68
C PRO A 88 8.14 24.41 -31.78
N LYS A 89 8.95 25.46 -31.68
CA LYS A 89 10.13 25.65 -32.51
C LYS A 89 11.28 24.89 -31.84
N PHE A 90 11.59 23.71 -32.35
CA PHE A 90 12.77 22.91 -31.96
C PHE A 90 13.89 23.09 -33.00
#